data_AF-A0A1K0J9K7-F1
#
_entry.id   AF-A0A1K0J9K7-F1
#
_cell.length_a   1.000
_cell.length_b   1.000
_cell.length_c   1.000
_cell.angle_alpha   90.00
_cell.angle_beta   90.00
_cell.angle_gamma   90.00
#
_symmetry.space_group_name_H-M   'P 1'
#
loop_
_entity.id
_entity.type
_entity.pdbx_description
1 polymer ?
#
loop_
_entity_poly.entity_id
_entity_poly.type
_entity_poly.pdbx_seq_one_letter_code
_entity_poly.pdbx_strand_id
1 'polypeptide(L)'
;MDGEIFLAGLIVPYPAGSSFDIVARRIQSGLGSRLGRTVVVENFGGASGSLGAQRLLKADSETLTMLAASPNELTLPPLAMTSVRYKPEDFRMVALLTSGVLAVMARPNYPANSLRELAEKARQPGAQPLSFAALPAGRS
;
A
#
# COMPACT_ATOMS: atom_id res chain seq x y z
N MET A 1 11.84 -19.19 33.54
CA MET A 1 11.62 -19.15 32.08
C MET A 1 11.32 -17.71 31.77
N ASP A 2 12.36 -16.95 31.50
CA ASP A 2 12.31 -15.50 31.46
C ASP A 2 11.55 -15.03 30.22
N GLY A 3 10.51 -14.24 30.45
CA GLY A 3 9.50 -13.84 29.48
C GLY A 3 9.97 -12.76 28.52
N GLU A 4 10.99 -13.05 27.71
CA GLU A 4 11.27 -12.23 26.53
C GLU A 4 10.15 -12.44 25.51
N ILE A 5 9.26 -11.45 25.42
CA ILE A 5 8.27 -11.38 24.36
C ILE A 5 9.04 -11.06 23.06
N PHE A 6 9.30 -12.08 22.24
CA PHE A 6 9.82 -11.88 20.91
C PHE A 6 8.74 -11.24 20.03
N LEU A 7 8.81 -9.92 19.87
CA LEU A 7 7.93 -9.16 18.99
C LEU A 7 8.40 -9.27 17.53
N ALA A 8 7.44 -9.25 16.61
CA ALA A 8 7.68 -9.04 15.19
C ALA A 8 6.79 -7.88 14.70
N GLY A 9 7.37 -6.93 13.96
CA GLY A 9 6.65 -5.79 13.41
C GLY A 9 6.10 -6.09 12.01
N LEU A 10 4.83 -5.74 11.76
CA LEU A 10 4.23 -5.70 10.43
C LEU A 10 3.79 -4.27 10.13
N ILE A 11 4.64 -3.55 9.40
CA ILE A 11 4.37 -2.17 8.99
C ILE A 11 3.33 -2.19 7.87
N VAL A 12 2.30 -1.38 8.02
CA VAL A 12 1.30 -1.09 6.99
C VAL A 12 1.52 0.34 6.50
N PRO A 13 1.86 0.57 5.21
CA PRO A 13 2.21 1.90 4.70
C PRO A 13 1.00 2.82 4.45
N TYR A 14 -0.15 2.50 5.05
CA TYR A 14 -1.43 3.18 4.85
C TYR A 14 -2.18 3.32 6.20
N PRO A 15 -3.15 4.26 6.28
CA PRO A 15 -3.98 4.42 7.47
C PRO A 15 -4.71 3.13 7.87
N ALA A 16 -5.09 3.05 9.16
CA ALA A 16 -5.92 1.97 9.68
C ALA A 16 -7.25 1.89 8.92
N GLY A 17 -7.78 0.68 8.73
CA GLY A 17 -8.98 0.43 7.91
C GLY A 17 -8.76 0.45 6.40
N SER A 18 -7.55 0.74 5.91
CA SER A 18 -7.19 0.51 4.51
C SER A 18 -7.25 -0.98 4.15
N SER A 19 -7.31 -1.29 2.85
CA SER A 19 -7.25 -2.68 2.37
C SER A 19 -6.00 -3.43 2.85
N PHE A 20 -4.86 -2.74 2.94
CA PHE A 20 -3.62 -3.30 3.49
C PHE A 20 -3.73 -3.63 4.98
N ASP A 21 -4.31 -2.72 5.78
CA ASP A 21 -4.51 -2.93 7.21
C ASP A 21 -5.43 -4.14 7.48
N ILE A 22 -6.52 -4.26 6.72
CA ILE A 22 -7.46 -5.38 6.82
C ILE A 22 -6.75 -6.71 6.53
N VAL A 23 -5.95 -6.79 5.46
CA VAL A 23 -5.19 -7.99 5.12
C VAL A 23 -4.15 -8.31 6.19
N ALA A 24 -3.37 -7.31 6.63
CA ALA A 24 -2.36 -7.46 7.67
C ALA A 24 -2.93 -8.04 8.97
N ARG A 25 -4.04 -7.47 9.46
CA ARG A 25 -4.74 -7.97 10.67
C ARG A 25 -5.33 -9.35 10.49
N ARG A 26 -5.82 -9.68 9.30
CA ARG A 26 -6.34 -11.03 8.99
C ARG A 26 -5.27 -12.10 9.08
N ILE A 27 -4.03 -11.80 8.67
CA ILE A 27 -2.92 -12.76 8.73
C ILE A 27 -2.14 -12.72 10.05
N GLN A 28 -2.25 -11.64 10.82
CA GLN A 28 -1.45 -11.35 12.01
C GLN A 28 -1.39 -12.53 12.99
N SER A 29 -2.55 -13.08 13.38
CA SER A 29 -2.62 -14.17 14.36
C SER A 29 -1.95 -15.44 13.85
N GLY A 30 -2.27 -15.88 12.62
CA GLY A 30 -1.67 -17.08 12.03
C GLY A 30 -0.18 -16.94 11.76
N LEU A 31 0.26 -15.74 11.36
CA LEU A 31 1.68 -15.42 11.19
C LEU A 31 2.40 -15.49 12.54
N GLY A 32 1.83 -14.92 13.60
CA GLY A 32 2.40 -14.97 14.94
C GLY A 32 2.53 -16.39 15.48
N SER A 33 1.49 -17.22 15.31
CA SER A 33 1.55 -18.63 15.69
C SER A 33 2.65 -19.41 14.96
N ARG A 34 2.87 -19.14 13.67
CA ARG A 34 3.91 -19.79 12.88
C ARG A 34 5.32 -19.30 13.21
N LEU A 35 5.47 -18.02 13.57
CA LEU A 35 6.74 -17.44 13.97
C LEU A 35 7.10 -17.73 15.43
N GLY A 36 6.13 -18.17 16.25
CA GLY A 36 6.29 -18.24 17.71
C GLY A 36 6.48 -16.85 18.33
N ARG A 37 5.94 -15.81 17.70
CA ARG A 37 6.16 -14.40 18.04
C ARG A 37 4.84 -13.65 18.04
N THR A 38 4.72 -12.62 18.89
CA THR A 38 3.59 -11.70 18.79
C THR A 38 3.84 -10.74 17.63
N VAL A 39 2.99 -10.78 16.60
CA VAL A 39 3.05 -9.85 15.48
C VAL A 39 2.26 -8.60 15.84
N VAL A 40 2.90 -7.44 15.77
CA VAL A 40 2.29 -6.12 16.00
C VAL A 40 2.11 -5.42 14.66
N VAL A 41 0.87 -5.00 14.36
CA VAL A 41 0.56 -4.23 13.15
C VAL A 41 0.66 -2.74 13.44
N GLU A 42 1.52 -2.04 12.71
CA GLU A 42 1.77 -0.60 12.87
C GLU A 42 1.46 0.14 11.57
N ASN A 43 0.54 1.11 11.62
CA ASN A 43 0.16 1.92 10.44
C ASN A 43 1.06 3.16 10.31
N PHE A 44 1.93 3.18 9.30
CA PHE A 44 2.78 4.33 8.93
C PHE A 44 2.34 4.89 7.57
N GLY A 45 1.22 5.62 7.55
CA GLY A 45 0.68 6.22 6.34
C GLY A 45 1.34 7.53 5.92
N GLY A 46 1.21 7.89 4.64
CA GLY A 46 1.63 9.19 4.09
C GLY A 46 2.66 9.07 2.96
N ALA A 47 2.82 10.15 2.19
CA ALA A 47 3.75 10.24 1.05
C ALA A 47 3.67 9.03 0.09
N SER A 48 2.45 8.66 -0.30
CA SER A 48 2.17 7.50 -1.17
C SER A 48 2.74 6.16 -0.64
N GLY A 49 2.82 6.01 0.68
CA GLY A 49 3.33 4.82 1.35
C GLY A 49 4.84 4.81 1.60
N SER A 50 5.56 5.80 1.08
CA SER A 50 7.03 5.86 1.21
C SER A 50 7.54 6.07 2.63
N LEU A 51 6.72 6.61 3.54
CA LEU A 51 7.07 6.71 4.96
C LEU A 51 7.17 5.33 5.62
N GLY A 52 6.21 4.44 5.35
CA GLY A 52 6.25 3.05 5.84
C GLY A 52 7.42 2.26 5.28
N ALA A 53 7.73 2.45 3.99
CA ALA A 53 8.89 1.82 3.35
C ALA A 53 10.22 2.29 3.99
N GLN A 54 10.38 3.59 4.21
CA GLN A 54 11.55 4.14 4.91
C GLN A 54 11.64 3.67 6.37
N ARG A 55 10.50 3.49 7.05
CA ARG A 55 10.46 2.97 8.42
C ARG A 55 10.98 1.54 8.51
N LEU A 56 10.72 0.70 7.49
CA LEU A 56 11.29 -0.65 7.40
C LEU A 56 12.81 -0.59 7.19
N LEU A 57 13.29 0.24 6.27
CA LEU A 57 14.74 0.34 6.00
C LEU A 57 15.55 0.90 7.19
N LYS A 58 14.90 1.62 8.09
CA LYS A 58 15.48 2.13 9.34
C LYS A 58 15.18 1.23 10.55
N ALA A 59 14.51 0.10 10.36
CA ALA A 59 14.20 -0.81 11.46
C ALA A 59 15.48 -1.47 11.98
N ASP A 60 15.48 -1.77 13.28
CA ASP A 60 16.59 -2.47 13.93
C ASP A 60 16.73 -3.88 13.33
N SER A 61 17.95 -4.23 12.89
CA SER A 61 18.29 -5.52 12.32
C SER A 61 18.10 -6.69 13.29
N GLU A 62 18.11 -6.43 14.60
CA GLU A 62 17.86 -7.46 15.63
C GLU A 62 16.37 -7.81 15.75
N THR A 63 15.49 -6.97 15.21
CA THR A 63 14.04 -7.18 15.21
C THR A 63 13.54 -7.76 13.89
N LEU A 64 12.62 -8.72 13.95
CA LEU A 64 11.93 -9.19 12.76
C LEU A 64 10.86 -8.17 12.37
N THR A 65 11.19 -7.28 11.44
CA THR A 65 10.25 -6.29 10.89
C THR A 65 9.96 -6.58 9.42
N MET A 66 8.69 -6.52 9.05
CA MET A 66 8.19 -6.74 7.70
C MET A 66 7.33 -5.56 7.26
N LEU A 67 7.15 -5.41 5.95
CA LEU A 67 6.26 -4.41 5.34
C LEU A 67 5.16 -5.13 4.55
N ALA A 68 3.91 -4.74 4.76
CA ALA A 68 2.82 -5.09 3.84
C ALA A 68 2.99 -4.26 2.57
N ALA A 69 3.64 -4.85 1.57
CA ALA A 69 4.20 -4.14 0.43
C ALA A 69 3.45 -4.41 -0.90
N SER A 70 3.49 -3.42 -1.80
CA SER A 70 3.10 -3.48 -3.21
C SER A 70 3.99 -2.58 -4.07
N PRO A 71 3.89 -2.67 -5.42
CA PRO A 71 4.60 -1.76 -6.31
C PRO A 71 4.22 -0.27 -6.10
N ASN A 72 3.04 0.03 -5.55
CA ASN A 72 2.53 1.40 -5.43
C ASN A 72 3.39 2.26 -4.51
N GLU A 73 3.98 1.69 -3.47
CA GLU A 73 4.83 2.39 -2.51
C GLU A 73 6.31 2.10 -2.75
N LEU A 74 6.67 0.95 -3.33
CA LEU A 74 8.08 0.62 -3.58
C LEU A 74 8.63 1.18 -4.88
N THR A 75 7.78 1.40 -5.89
CA THR A 75 8.22 1.81 -7.23
C THR A 75 7.77 3.21 -7.60
N LEU A 76 6.51 3.59 -7.36
CA LEU A 76 5.99 4.90 -7.79
C LEU A 76 6.60 6.10 -7.03
N PRO A 77 6.75 6.08 -5.68
CA PRO A 77 7.27 7.24 -4.96
C PRO A 77 8.71 7.59 -5.31
N PRO A 78 9.65 6.64 -5.46
CA PRO A 78 10.99 6.95 -5.98
C PRO A 78 11.00 7.65 -7.35
N LEU A 79 10.01 7.37 -8.20
CA LEU A 79 9.89 7.98 -9.53
C LEU A 79 9.24 9.38 -9.48
N ALA A 80 8.32 9.60 -8.55
CA ALA A 80 7.52 10.83 -8.50
C ALA A 80 8.03 11.87 -7.48
N MET A 81 8.80 11.44 -6.46
CA MET A 81 9.19 12.27 -5.33
C MET A 81 10.70 12.25 -5.15
N THR A 82 11.34 13.39 -5.43
CA THR A 82 12.79 13.55 -5.25
C THR A 82 13.25 13.45 -3.80
N SER A 83 12.37 13.41 -2.80
CA SER A 83 12.73 13.18 -1.40
C SER A 83 12.85 11.70 -1.04
N VAL A 84 12.33 10.80 -1.88
CA VAL A 84 12.43 9.36 -1.68
C VAL A 84 13.78 8.86 -2.18
N ARG A 85 14.48 8.09 -1.36
CA ARG A 85 15.90 7.69 -1.58
C ARG A 85 16.12 6.18 -1.69
N TYR A 86 15.08 5.38 -1.54
CA TYR A 86 15.16 3.93 -1.71
C TYR A 86 14.83 3.52 -3.14
N LYS A 87 15.22 2.30 -3.49
CA LYS A 87 14.83 1.61 -4.72
C LYS A 87 14.17 0.27 -4.39
N PRO A 88 13.35 -0.31 -5.29
CA PRO A 88 12.69 -1.59 -5.05
C PRO A 88 13.64 -2.72 -4.64
N GLU A 89 14.88 -2.70 -5.12
CA GLU A 89 15.91 -3.72 -4.85
C GLU A 89 16.46 -3.67 -3.41
N ASP A 90 16.19 -2.58 -2.68
CA ASP A 90 16.52 -2.50 -1.25
C ASP A 90 15.58 -3.38 -0.40
N PHE A 91 14.52 -3.93 -1.01
CA PHE A 91 13.52 -4.76 -0.37
C PHE A 91 13.54 -6.19 -0.92
N ARG A 92 13.36 -7.17 -0.04
CA ARG A 92 13.21 -8.57 -0.40
C ARG A 92 11.77 -9.02 -0.21
N MET A 93 11.14 -9.49 -1.28
CA MET A 93 9.80 -10.10 -1.20
C MET A 93 9.86 -11.41 -0.41
N VAL A 94 9.02 -11.53 0.62
CA VAL A 94 8.93 -12.74 1.46
C VAL A 94 7.81 -13.66 0.98
N ALA A 95 6.63 -13.11 0.72
CA ALA A 95 5.46 -13.86 0.25
C ALA A 95 4.46 -12.93 -0.44
N LEU A 96 3.70 -13.47 -1.40
CA LEU A 96 2.54 -12.80 -1.98
C LEU A 96 1.31 -13.07 -1.09
N LEU A 97 0.71 -12.00 -0.56
CA LEU A 97 -0.47 -12.11 0.31
C LEU A 97 -1.77 -12.08 -0.49
N THR A 98 -1.88 -11.13 -1.42
CA THR A 98 -3.05 -10.93 -2.27
C THR A 98 -2.60 -10.41 -3.63
N SER A 99 -3.45 -10.57 -4.63
CA SER A 99 -3.35 -9.90 -5.92
C SER A 99 -4.70 -9.27 -6.26
N GLY A 100 -4.69 -8.24 -7.10
CA GLY A 100 -5.90 -7.55 -7.51
C GLY A 100 -5.70 -6.88 -8.86
N VAL A 101 -6.81 -6.58 -9.51
CA VAL A 101 -6.84 -5.80 -10.77
C VAL A 101 -7.31 -4.39 -10.48
N LEU A 102 -6.68 -3.40 -11.12
CA LEU A 102 -7.18 -2.04 -11.11
C LEU A 102 -8.43 -1.97 -12.00
N ALA A 103 -9.51 -1.41 -11.47
CA ALA A 103 -10.75 -1.21 -12.18
C ALA A 103 -11.09 0.27 -12.25
N VAL A 104 -11.59 0.71 -13.40
CA VAL A 104 -12.20 2.04 -13.56
C VAL A 104 -13.66 1.94 -13.16
N MET A 105 -14.05 2.71 -12.14
CA MET A 105 -15.43 2.78 -11.67
C MET A 105 -15.95 4.21 -11.80
N ALA A 106 -17.22 4.35 -12.20
CA ALA A 106 -17.92 5.62 -12.27
C ALA A 106 -19.14 5.59 -11.34
N ARG A 107 -19.69 6.78 -11.02
CA ARG A 107 -20.96 6.87 -10.29
C ARG A 107 -22.07 6.18 -11.11
N PRO A 108 -23.08 5.55 -10.46
CA PRO A 108 -24.10 4.75 -11.17
C PRO A 108 -24.80 5.46 -12.33
N ASN A 109 -25.02 6.77 -12.19
CA ASN A 109 -25.71 7.59 -13.19
C ASN A 109 -24.76 8.31 -14.16
N TYR A 110 -23.47 7.93 -14.22
CA TYR A 110 -22.55 8.50 -15.19
C TYR A 110 -22.87 7.95 -16.58
N PRO A 111 -23.04 8.79 -17.60
CA PRO A 111 -23.54 8.35 -18.89
C PRO A 111 -22.42 7.74 -19.76
N ALA A 112 -21.73 6.70 -19.29
CA ALA A 112 -20.81 5.90 -20.08
C ALA A 112 -20.80 4.46 -19.57
N ASN A 113 -21.05 3.49 -20.45
CA ASN A 113 -21.11 2.07 -20.12
C ASN A 113 -19.84 1.30 -20.55
N SER A 114 -18.86 2.00 -21.11
CA SER A 114 -17.60 1.43 -21.55
C SER A 114 -16.46 2.43 -21.41
N LEU A 115 -15.22 1.94 -21.36
CA LEU A 115 -14.02 2.80 -21.38
C LEU A 115 -13.93 3.65 -22.65
N ARG A 116 -14.43 3.14 -23.79
CA ARG A 116 -14.51 3.88 -25.05
C ARG A 116 -15.46 5.08 -24.90
N GLU A 117 -16.68 4.86 -24.44
CA GLU A 117 -17.66 5.94 -24.23
C GLU A 117 -17.16 6.98 -23.21
N LEU A 118 -16.49 6.53 -22.15
CA LEU A 118 -15.86 7.43 -21.17
C LEU A 118 -14.81 8.32 -21.84
N ALA A 119 -13.92 7.74 -22.67
CA ALA A 119 -12.88 8.47 -23.37
C ALA A 119 -13.43 9.42 -24.43
N GLU A 120 -14.46 9.01 -25.17
CA GLU A 120 -15.16 9.84 -26.15
C GLU A 120 -15.77 11.07 -25.46
N LYS A 121 -16.46 10.88 -24.34
CA LYS A 121 -17.05 11.97 -23.55
C LYS A 121 -16.01 12.91 -22.98
N ALA A 122 -14.90 12.39 -22.47
CA ALA A 122 -13.82 13.20 -21.93
C ALA A 122 -13.12 14.08 -22.99
N ARG A 123 -13.16 13.66 -24.27
CA ARG A 123 -12.53 14.39 -25.40
C ARG A 123 -13.44 15.40 -26.07
N GLN A 124 -14.75 15.42 -25.75
CA GLN A 124 -15.68 16.34 -26.38
C GLN A 124 -15.32 17.80 -26.06
N PRO A 125 -15.25 18.70 -27.06
CA PRO A 125 -15.05 20.13 -26.81
C PRO A 125 -16.12 20.68 -25.86
N GLY A 126 -15.71 21.34 -24.78
CA GLY A 126 -16.62 21.86 -23.76
C GLY A 126 -17.11 20.83 -22.73
N ALA A 127 -16.59 19.60 -22.75
CA ALA A 127 -16.88 18.61 -21.70
C ALA A 127 -16.45 19.14 -20.32
N GLN A 128 -17.28 18.88 -19.30
CA GLN A 128 -16.92 19.20 -17.93
C GLN A 128 -15.68 18.38 -17.51
N PRO A 129 -14.71 18.99 -16.80
CA PRO A 129 -13.57 18.27 -16.27
C PRO A 129 -14.00 17.08 -15.40
N LEU A 130 -13.41 15.91 -15.66
CA LEU A 130 -13.63 14.72 -14.85
C LEU A 130 -12.70 14.75 -13.65
N SER A 131 -13.27 14.79 -12.44
CA SER A 131 -12.52 14.49 -11.22
C SER A 131 -12.42 12.97 -11.08
N PHE A 132 -11.21 12.46 -10.85
CA PHE A 132 -10.96 11.05 -10.56
C PHE A 132 -10.25 10.92 -9.22
N ALA A 133 -10.45 9.78 -8.57
CA ALA A 133 -9.65 9.34 -7.44
C ALA A 133 -8.84 8.13 -7.88
N ALA A 134 -7.53 8.20 -7.72
CA ALA A 134 -6.65 7.05 -7.84
C ALA A 134 -6.30 6.52 -6.44
N LEU A 135 -5.82 5.27 -6.36
CA LEU A 135 -5.05 4.84 -5.19
C LEU A 135 -3.92 5.85 -4.92
N PRO A 136 -3.45 6.03 -3.66
CA PRO A 136 -2.63 7.18 -3.28
C PRO A 136 -1.33 7.28 -4.09
N ALA A 137 -1.43 7.92 -5.25
CA ALA A 137 -0.43 8.70 -5.92
C ALA A 137 -0.99 10.12 -5.82
N GLY A 138 -0.20 11.04 -5.26
CA GLY A 138 -0.65 12.38 -4.90
C GLY A 138 -1.53 13.04 -5.97
N ARG A 139 -2.47 13.87 -5.50
CA ARG A 139 -3.32 14.73 -6.33
C ARG A 139 -2.55 15.25 -7.56
N SER A 140 -3.08 14.95 -8.74
CA SER A 140 -2.87 15.77 -9.95
C SER A 140 -4.15 16.54 -10.22
#